data_AF-A0A2U3LX93-F1
#
_entry.id   AF-A0A2U3LX93-F1
#
_cell.length_a   1.000
_cell.length_b   1.000
_cell.length_c   1.000
_cell.angle_alpha   90.00
_cell.angle_beta   90.00
_cell.angle_gamma   90.00
#
_symmetry.space_group_name_H-M   'P 1'
#
loop_
_entity.id
_entity.type
_entity.pdbx_description
1 polymer ?
#
loop_
_entity_poly.entity_id
_entity_poly.type
_entity_poly.pdbx_seq_one_letter_code
_entity_poly.pdbx_strand_id
1 'polypeptide(L)' 'MKITRLELASGKRQVWRTIKPEDTVGVTNISPICITPDGRMYAYSYYRVLSDLYVVDGWK' A
#
# COMPACT_ATOMS: atom_id res chain seq x y z
N MET A 1 -1.90 -4.57 -1.21
CA MET A 1 -3.32 -4.25 -0.94
C MET A 1 -4.19 -4.50 -2.16
N LYS A 2 -5.37 -5.09 -1.99
CA LYS A 2 -6.30 -5.43 -3.08
C LYS A 2 -7.37 -4.34 -3.23
N ILE A 3 -7.53 -3.80 -4.43
CA ILE A 3 -8.55 -2.80 -4.78
C ILE A 3 -9.65 -3.48 -5.58
N THR A 4 -10.89 -3.34 -5.12
CA THR A 4 -12.07 -3.98 -5.69
C THR A 4 -12.99 -2.92 -6.29
N ARG A 5 -13.42 -3.13 -7.54
CA ARG A 5 -14.47 -2.33 -8.17
C ARG A 5 -15.82 -2.96 -7.83
N LEU A 6 -16.74 -2.13 -7.36
CA LEU A 6 -18.13 -2.48 -7.10
C LEU A 6 -18.99 -1.85 -8.20
N GLU A 7 -19.76 -2.67 -8.91
CA GLU A 7 -20.85 -2.19 -9.74
C GLU A 7 -22.08 -2.00 -8.83
N LEU A 8 -22.62 -0.78 -8.78
CA LEU A 8 -23.58 -0.39 -7.75
C LEU A 8 -24.99 -0.96 -8.00
N ALA A 9 -25.40 -1.14 -9.26
CA ALA A 9 -26.76 -1.57 -9.57
C ALA A 9 -26.98 -3.07 -9.26
N SER A 10 -26.00 -3.92 -9.56
CA SER A 10 -26.03 -5.37 -9.33
C SER A 10 -25.32 -5.80 -8.05
N GLY A 11 -24.54 -4.91 -7.43
CA GLY A 11 -23.68 -5.26 -6.30
C GLY A 11 -22.48 -6.14 -6.66
N LYS A 12 -22.24 -6.40 -7.95
CA LYS A 12 -21.14 -7.25 -8.40
C LYS A 12 -19.80 -6.63 -8.03
N ARG A 13 -18.99 -7.40 -7.30
CA ARG A 13 -17.62 -7.04 -6.92
C ARG A 13 -16.63 -7.74 -7.82
N GLN A 14 -15.66 -7.01 -8.33
CA GLN A 14 -14.57 -7.57 -9.12
C GLN A 14 -13.25 -6.96 -8.70
N VAL A 15 -12.21 -7.79 -8.68
CA VAL A 15 -10.85 -7.32 -8.42
C VAL A 15 -10.44 -6.41 -9.57
N TRP A 16 -10.08 -5.17 -9.27
CA TRP A 16 -9.60 -4.25 -10.29
C TRP A 16 -8.08 -4.30 -10.39
N ARG A 17 -7.40 -4.14 -9.24
CA ARG A 17 -5.95 -4.11 -9.14
C ARG A 17 -5.49 -4.65 -7.79
N THR A 18 -4.28 -5.18 -7.76
CA THR A 18 -3.53 -5.41 -6.53
C THR A 18 -2.32 -4.48 -6.55
N ILE A 19 -2.27 -3.56 -5.60
CA ILE A 19 -1.20 -2.56 -5.48
C ILE A 19 -0.20 -3.02 -4.42
N LYS A 20 1.08 -2.96 -4.75
CA LYS A 20 2.18 -3.13 -3.80
C LYS A 20 3.37 -2.26 -4.24
N PRO A 21 4.11 -1.65 -3.29
CA PRO A 21 5.46 -1.19 -3.55
C PRO A 21 6.33 -2.34 -4.09
N GLU A 22 7.34 -2.03 -4.88
CA GLU A 22 8.31 -3.02 -5.37
C GLU A 22 9.07 -3.67 -4.21
N ASP A 23 9.57 -2.84 -3.29
CA ASP A 23 10.14 -3.23 -2.02
C ASP A 23 9.10 -3.10 -0.89
N THR A 24 8.74 -4.23 -0.28
CA THR A 24 7.77 -4.27 0.82
C THR A 24 8.43 -4.21 2.20
N VAL A 25 9.76 -4.19 2.29
CA VAL A 25 10.46 -4.17 3.58
C VAL A 25 10.14 -2.87 4.33
N GLY A 26 9.75 -3.03 5.59
CA GLY A 26 9.39 -1.92 6.46
C GLY A 26 8.08 -1.22 6.09
N VAL A 27 7.35 -1.62 5.04
CA VAL A 27 6.08 -0.99 4.66
C VAL A 27 5.03 -1.26 5.74
N THR A 28 4.53 -0.20 6.36
CA THR A 28 3.55 -0.29 7.45
C THR A 28 2.13 0.04 6.99
N ASN A 29 1.98 0.86 5.95
CA ASN A 29 0.67 1.25 5.42
C ASN A 29 0.78 1.72 3.96
N ILE A 30 -0.27 1.49 3.15
CA ILE A 30 -0.38 2.00 1.77
C ILE A 30 -1.53 3.01 1.74
N SER A 31 -1.20 4.30 1.84
CA SER A 31 -2.15 5.41 1.87
C SER A 31 -1.42 6.74 1.65
N PRO A 32 -2.04 7.78 1.05
CA PRO A 32 -3.36 7.75 0.40
C PRO A 32 -3.33 7.02 -0.95
N ILE A 33 -4.52 6.66 -1.43
CA ILE A 33 -4.74 6.16 -2.80
C ILE A 33 -5.73 7.08 -3.49
N CYS A 34 -5.33 7.58 -4.65
CA CYS A 34 -6.15 8.44 -5.49
C CYS A 34 -6.41 7.73 -6.81
N ILE A 35 -7.66 7.75 -7.28
CA ILE A 35 -8.08 7.09 -8.52
C ILE A 35 -8.87 8.08 -9.38
N THR A 36 -8.57 8.09 -10.67
CA THR A 36 -9.49 8.36 -11.78
C THR A 36 -11.00 8.33 -11.50
N PRO A 37 -11.86 9.34 -11.72
CA PRO A 37 -13.31 9.08 -11.76
C PRO A 37 -13.69 8.00 -12.79
N ASP A 38 -12.97 7.95 -13.90
CA ASP A 38 -13.08 6.91 -14.94
C ASP A 38 -12.34 5.59 -14.60
N GLY A 39 -11.61 5.55 -13.48
CA GLY A 39 -10.84 4.39 -13.04
C GLY A 39 -9.63 4.03 -13.91
N ARG A 40 -9.16 4.92 -14.80
CA ARG A 40 -8.05 4.60 -15.73
C ARG A 40 -6.67 4.86 -15.12
N MET A 41 -6.53 5.95 -14.36
CA MET A 41 -5.28 6.34 -13.72
C MET A 41 -5.39 6.20 -12.20
N TYR A 42 -4.26 5.94 -11.55
CA TYR A 42 -4.18 5.91 -10.10
C TYR A 42 -2.78 6.32 -9.64
N ALA A 43 -2.72 6.83 -8.41
CA ALA A 43 -1.49 7.08 -7.69
C ALA A 43 -1.66 6.60 -6.26
N TYR A 44 -0.57 6.15 -5.65
CA TYR A 44 -0.56 5.75 -4.24
C TYR A 44 0.73 6.18 -3.57
N SER A 45 0.66 6.43 -2.27
CA SER A 45 1.83 6.53 -1.40
C SER A 45 1.83 5.39 -0.40
N TYR A 46 2.93 5.23 0.33
CA TYR A 46 3.05 4.27 1.40
C TYR A 46 4.02 4.76 2.47
N TYR A 47 3.77 4.33 3.70
CA TYR A 47 4.63 4.56 4.84
C TYR A 47 5.58 3.37 4.98
N ARG A 48 6.87 3.64 5.17
CA ARG A 48 7.86 2.63 5.54
C ARG A 48 8.66 3.06 6.77
N VAL A 49 8.94 2.10 7.64
CA VAL A 49 9.81 2.24 8.79
C VAL A 49 10.89 1.17 8.66
N LEU A 50 12.14 1.62 8.55
CA LEU A 50 13.31 0.76 8.67
C LEU A 50 13.99 1.03 10.00
N SER A 51 14.53 -0.02 10.58
CA SER A 51 15.26 0.05 11.85
C SER A 51 16.56 -0.74 11.71
N ASP A 52 17.62 -0.17 12.25
CA ASP A 52 18.89 -0.86 12.44
C ASP A 52 19.04 -1.20 13.92
N LEU A 53 19.55 -2.40 14.22
CA LEU A 53 19.85 -2.85 15.57
C LEU A 53 21.33 -2.67 15.84
N TYR A 54 21.66 -1.89 16.87
CA TYR A 54 23.02 -1.73 17.36
C TYR A 54 23.14 -2.34 18.75
N VAL A 55 24.17 -3.14 18.95
CA VAL A 55 24.54 -3.71 20.26
C VAL A 55 25.87 -3.09 20.64
N VAL A 56 25.96 -2.52 21.85
CA VAL A 56 27.20 -1.97 22.38
C VAL A 56 27.49 -2.65 23.71
N ASP A 57 28.71 -3.17 23.83
CA ASP A 57 29.25 -3.79 25.04
C ASP A 57 30.50 -3.02 25.52
N GLY A 58 30.83 -3.11 26.81
CA GLY A 58 32.07 -2.55 27.37
C GLY A 58 32.14 -1.03 27.54
N TRP A 59 31.03 -0.38 27.96
CA TRP A 59 31.02 1.05 28.26
C TRP A 59 31.88 1.30 29.52
N LYS A 60 32.85 2.22 29.43
CA LYS A 60 33.74 2.61 30.54
C LYS A 60 33.16 3.74 31.37
#